data_AF-A0A519YU32-F1
#
_entry.id   AF-A0A519YU32-F1
#
_cell.length_a   1.000
_cell.length_b   1.000
_cell.length_c   1.000
_cell.angle_alpha   90.00
_cell.angle_beta   90.00
_cell.angle_gamma   90.00
#
_symmetry.space_group_name_H-M   'P 1'
#
loop_
_entity.id
_entity.type
_entity.pdbx_description
1 polymer ?
#
loop_
_entity_poly.entity_id
_entity_poly.type
_entity_poly.pdbx_seq_one_letter_code
_entity_poly.pdbx_strand_id
1 'polypeptide(L)'
;MRSLRGLSAIALIWLGQAAMAAEAVPRLPGGQPDFSGIWQTLAPADDDLEPHAGRKDTPPSAGVVEGGTIPYLPQALAVRRQNFDSSATRSGPSNSGHAHLPDAKAAD
;
A
#
# COMPACT_ATOMS: atom_id res chain seq x y z
N MET A 1 -51.69 -47.03 0.86
CA MET A 1 -51.97 -45.65 0.42
C MET A 1 -50.64 -44.94 0.19
N ARG A 2 -50.54 -44.25 -0.95
CA ARG A 2 -49.38 -43.49 -1.43
C ARG A 2 -49.09 -42.29 -0.53
N SER A 3 -47.82 -42.08 -0.18
CA SER A 3 -47.21 -40.74 -0.15
C SER A 3 -45.69 -40.83 0.08
N LEU A 4 -44.97 -41.18 -0.98
CA LEU A 4 -43.54 -40.92 -1.14
C LEU A 4 -43.40 -39.54 -1.80
N ARG A 5 -43.25 -38.44 -1.04
CA ARG A 5 -42.87 -37.13 -1.58
C ARG A 5 -42.17 -36.30 -0.50
N GLY A 6 -40.90 -36.01 -0.69
CA GLY A 6 -40.17 -35.06 0.17
C GLY A 6 -38.65 -35.15 0.14
N LEU A 7 -38.04 -35.56 -0.96
CA LEU A 7 -36.58 -35.52 -1.13
C LEU A 7 -36.26 -34.96 -2.51
N SER A 8 -36.15 -33.64 -2.63
CA SER A 8 -35.31 -32.97 -3.64
C SER A 8 -35.48 -31.46 -3.51
N ALA A 9 -34.80 -30.84 -2.55
CA ALA A 9 -34.59 -29.40 -2.59
C ALA A 9 -33.32 -28.96 -1.84
N ILE A 10 -32.29 -29.81 -1.73
CA ILE A 10 -30.95 -29.35 -1.27
C ILE A 10 -29.87 -30.19 -1.99
N ALA A 11 -29.84 -30.12 -3.31
CA ALA A 11 -28.72 -30.64 -4.12
C ALA A 11 -28.19 -29.58 -5.09
N LEU A 12 -28.38 -28.30 -4.78
CA LEU A 12 -27.94 -27.15 -5.59
C LEU A 12 -27.02 -26.18 -4.84
N ILE A 13 -26.46 -26.58 -3.70
CA ILE A 13 -25.39 -25.84 -3.01
C ILE A 13 -24.06 -26.59 -3.15
N TRP A 14 -23.75 -27.06 -4.36
CA TRP A 14 -22.42 -27.62 -4.68
C TRP A 14 -21.91 -27.22 -6.06
N LEU A 15 -22.59 -26.30 -6.75
CA LEU A 15 -22.12 -25.80 -8.04
C LEU A 15 -21.37 -24.48 -7.85
N GLY A 16 -20.05 -24.58 -7.76
CA GLY A 16 -19.15 -23.47 -8.13
C GLY A 16 -18.47 -22.75 -6.97
N GLN A 17 -17.58 -23.43 -6.25
CA GLN A 17 -16.33 -22.78 -5.86
C GLN A 17 -15.26 -23.25 -6.85
N ALA A 18 -15.21 -22.61 -8.02
CA ALA A 18 -13.98 -22.62 -8.80
C ALA A 18 -12.94 -21.89 -7.94
N ALA A 19 -12.01 -22.63 -7.35
CA ALA A 19 -10.83 -22.03 -6.76
C ALA A 19 -10.18 -21.20 -7.87
N MET A 20 -10.01 -19.90 -7.61
CA MET A 20 -9.13 -19.07 -8.43
C MET A 20 -7.77 -19.74 -8.34
N ALA A 21 -7.36 -20.46 -9.40
CA ALA A 21 -6.01 -20.99 -9.47
C ALA A 21 -5.09 -19.77 -9.43
N ALA A 22 -4.32 -19.63 -8.35
CA ALA A 22 -3.31 -18.60 -8.27
C ALA A 22 -2.33 -18.84 -9.42
N GLU A 23 -2.17 -17.83 -10.30
CA GLU A 23 -1.18 -17.87 -11.36
C GLU A 23 0.19 -18.17 -10.74
N ALA A 24 0.94 -19.10 -11.33
CA ALA A 24 2.27 -19.43 -10.83
C ALA A 24 3.19 -18.22 -11.03
N VAL A 25 3.80 -17.73 -9.94
CA VAL A 25 4.74 -16.60 -9.99
C VAL A 25 5.88 -16.92 -10.96
N PRO A 26 6.12 -16.09 -12.01
CA PRO A 26 7.21 -16.29 -12.95
C PRO A 26 8.54 -16.47 -12.23
N ARG A 27 9.40 -17.36 -12.74
CA ARG A 27 10.68 -17.71 -12.13
C ARG A 27 11.83 -17.43 -13.08
N LEU A 28 12.94 -16.95 -12.53
CA LEU A 28 14.22 -16.85 -13.23
C LEU A 28 14.79 -18.26 -13.49
N PRO A 29 15.79 -18.43 -14.39
CA PRO A 29 16.45 -19.71 -14.63
C PRO A 29 17.02 -20.39 -13.36
N GLY A 30 17.36 -19.60 -12.34
CA GLY A 30 17.82 -20.09 -11.04
C GLY A 30 16.72 -20.50 -10.06
N GLY A 31 15.44 -20.39 -10.43
CA GLY A 31 14.28 -20.77 -9.63
C GLY A 31 13.75 -19.69 -8.66
N GLN A 32 14.42 -18.54 -8.56
CA GLN A 32 13.94 -17.41 -7.76
C GLN A 32 12.70 -16.75 -8.43
N PRO A 33 11.76 -16.17 -7.67
CA PRO A 33 10.71 -15.32 -8.23
C PRO A 33 11.30 -14.21 -9.10
N ASP A 34 10.72 -13.98 -10.27
CA ASP A 34 11.03 -12.82 -11.09
C ASP A 34 10.24 -11.61 -10.60
N PHE A 35 10.94 -10.60 -10.08
CA PHE A 35 10.35 -9.33 -9.62
C PHE A 35 10.45 -8.20 -10.66
N SER A 36 10.81 -8.52 -11.91
CA SER A 36 10.86 -7.54 -12.99
C SER A 36 9.46 -7.04 -13.33
N GLY A 37 9.27 -5.72 -13.44
CA GLY A 37 7.99 -5.14 -13.80
C GLY A 37 7.74 -3.77 -13.16
N ILE A 38 6.51 -3.27 -13.34
CA ILE A 38 6.02 -2.06 -12.67
C ILE A 38 5.28 -2.48 -11.41
N TRP A 39 5.73 -1.98 -10.26
CA TRP A 39 5.10 -2.21 -8.97
C TRP A 39 4.36 -0.95 -8.54
N GLN A 40 3.12 -1.11 -8.10
CA GLN A 40 2.30 -0.04 -7.56
C GLN A 40 1.57 -0.51 -6.30
N THR A 41 1.35 0.41 -5.37
CA THR A 41 0.49 0.16 -4.22
C THR A 41 -0.92 0.62 -4.56
N LEU A 42 -1.93 -0.21 -4.30
CA LEU A 42 -3.35 0.15 -4.52
C LEU A 42 -4.07 0.55 -3.21
N ALA A 43 -3.30 0.79 -2.16
CA ALA A 43 -3.77 1.15 -0.84
C ALA A 43 -3.51 2.63 -0.56
N PRO A 44 -4.18 3.24 0.43
CA PRO A 44 -3.96 4.65 0.81
C PRO A 44 -2.51 4.99 1.23
N ALA A 45 -1.67 3.97 1.43
CA ALA A 45 -0.25 4.13 1.67
C ALA A 45 0.52 4.81 0.52
N ASP A 46 -0.07 4.87 -0.69
CA ASP A 46 0.47 5.65 -1.81
C ASP A 46 0.43 7.16 -1.54
N ASP A 47 -0.53 7.60 -0.72
CA ASP A 47 -0.75 9.01 -0.39
C ASP A 47 -0.02 9.46 0.89
N ASP A 48 -0.22 8.75 2.00
CA ASP A 48 0.51 8.89 3.27
C ASP A 48 0.37 7.61 4.09
N LEU A 49 1.36 7.33 4.94
CA LEU A 49 1.38 6.17 5.82
C LEU A 49 0.57 6.40 7.10
N GLU A 50 0.53 7.65 7.58
CA GLU A 50 -0.16 8.05 8.80
C GLU A 50 -1.60 8.53 8.51
N PRO A 51 -2.48 8.56 9.52
CA PRO A 51 -3.81 9.11 9.39
C PRO A 51 -3.77 10.57 8.94
N HIS A 52 -4.61 10.94 7.97
CA HIS A 52 -4.66 12.30 7.43
C HIS A 52 -6.06 12.67 6.94
N ALA A 53 -6.38 13.96 7.05
CA ALA A 53 -7.57 14.53 6.44
C ALA A 53 -7.40 14.64 4.93
N GLY A 54 -8.52 14.67 4.21
CA GLY A 54 -8.53 14.88 2.78
C GLY A 54 -7.95 16.25 2.42
N ARG A 55 -7.14 16.27 1.36
CA ARG A 55 -6.58 17.49 0.76
C ARG A 55 -6.87 17.50 -0.73
N LYS A 56 -6.50 18.59 -1.41
CA LYS A 56 -6.81 18.80 -2.83
C LYS A 56 -6.46 17.60 -3.73
N ASP A 57 -5.33 16.94 -3.45
CA ASP A 57 -4.75 15.92 -4.33
C ASP A 57 -4.81 14.50 -3.74
N THR A 58 -5.43 14.31 -2.56
CA THR A 58 -5.41 13.05 -1.81
C THR A 58 -6.67 12.91 -0.94
N PRO A 59 -7.37 11.76 -0.99
CA PRO A 59 -8.53 11.49 -0.14
C PRO A 59 -8.15 11.37 1.35
N PRO A 60 -9.09 11.55 2.30
CA PRO A 60 -8.83 11.25 3.71
C PRO A 60 -8.53 9.76 3.92
N SER A 61 -7.64 9.45 4.86
CA SER A 61 -7.26 8.08 5.22
C SER A 61 -7.07 7.91 6.73
N ALA A 62 -7.38 6.72 7.23
CA ALA A 62 -7.08 6.31 8.61
C ALA A 62 -5.60 5.91 8.80
N GLY A 63 -4.80 5.90 7.73
CA GLY A 63 -3.41 5.45 7.76
C GLY A 63 -3.28 3.92 7.76
N VAL A 64 -2.05 3.44 7.54
CA VAL A 64 -1.69 2.01 7.57
C VAL A 64 -0.75 1.65 8.72
N VAL A 65 -0.21 2.66 9.42
CA VAL A 65 0.71 2.47 10.54
C VAL A 65 -0.05 2.01 11.77
N GLU A 66 0.35 0.87 12.33
CA GLU A 66 -0.16 0.40 13.61
C GLU A 66 0.11 1.44 14.72
N GLY A 67 -0.92 1.78 15.49
CA GLY A 67 -0.84 2.87 16.48
C GLY A 67 -0.91 4.28 15.87
N GLY A 68 -0.92 4.41 14.54
CA GLY A 68 -1.22 5.64 13.82
C GLY A 68 -0.10 6.68 13.78
N THR A 69 1.11 6.38 14.26
CA THR A 69 2.21 7.36 14.28
C THR A 69 3.56 6.68 14.11
N ILE A 70 4.37 7.21 13.19
CA ILE A 70 5.75 6.84 12.98
C ILE A 70 6.60 7.62 13.98
N PRO A 71 7.42 6.96 14.82
CA PRO A 71 8.24 7.63 15.82
C PRO A 71 9.44 8.32 15.17
N TYR A 72 9.22 9.53 14.63
CA TYR A 72 10.27 10.37 14.07
C TYR A 72 11.16 10.97 15.16
N LEU A 73 12.45 11.14 14.84
CA LEU A 73 13.30 12.08 15.55
C LEU A 73 12.75 13.51 15.37
N PRO A 74 12.83 14.39 16.38
CA PRO A 74 12.29 15.75 16.28
C PRO A 74 12.79 16.54 15.06
N GLN A 75 14.07 16.42 14.74
CA GLN A 75 14.68 17.02 13.55
C GLN A 75 14.09 16.47 12.24
N ALA A 76 13.79 15.17 12.18
CA ALA A 76 13.21 14.52 11.01
C ALA A 76 11.76 14.97 10.79
N LEU A 77 10.99 15.18 11.87
CA LEU A 77 9.64 15.71 11.79
C LEU A 77 9.62 17.12 11.20
N ALA A 78 10.55 17.98 11.62
CA ALA A 78 10.69 19.33 11.06
C ALA A 78 11.01 19.30 9.55
N VAL A 79 11.92 18.41 9.13
CA VAL A 79 12.27 18.23 7.72
C VAL A 79 11.08 17.67 6.92
N ARG A 80 10.31 16.71 7.45
CA ARG A 80 9.08 16.21 6.81
C ARG A 80 8.09 17.34 6.53
N ARG A 81 7.86 18.21 7.52
CA ARG A 81 6.97 19.37 7.36
C ARG A 81 7.46 20.33 6.28
N GLN A 82 8.75 20.69 6.31
CA GLN A 82 9.34 21.55 5.28
C GLN A 82 9.23 20.96 3.87
N ASN A 83 9.44 19.64 3.74
CA ASN A 83 9.32 18.92 2.47
C ASN A 83 7.88 18.93 1.92
N PHE A 84 6.89 18.82 2.80
CA PHE A 84 5.48 18.90 2.47
C PHE A 84 5.10 20.31 2.02
N ASP A 85 5.50 21.33 2.79
CA ASP A 85 5.22 22.74 2.51
C ASP A 85 5.88 23.21 1.20
N SER A 86 7.08 22.69 0.89
CA SER A 86 7.84 23.04 -0.32
C SER A 86 7.57 22.10 -1.51
N SER A 87 6.57 21.21 -1.41
CA SER A 87 6.28 20.23 -2.46
C SER A 87 5.98 20.87 -3.82
N ALA A 88 5.23 21.98 -3.83
CA ALA A 88 4.83 22.69 -5.05
C ALA A 88 5.99 23.40 -5.78
N THR A 89 7.07 23.74 -5.09
CA THR A 89 8.20 24.52 -5.62
C THR A 89 9.44 23.68 -5.91
N ARG A 90 9.46 22.42 -5.43
CA ARG A 90 10.58 21.47 -5.59
C ARG A 90 10.50 20.65 -6.88
N SER A 91 9.79 21.13 -7.90
CA SER A 91 9.81 20.61 -9.27
C SER A 91 11.08 21.09 -10.00
N GLY A 92 12.24 20.57 -9.58
CA GLY A 92 13.51 20.67 -10.32
C GLY A 92 13.65 19.55 -11.36
N PRO A 93 14.56 19.67 -12.35
CA PRO A 93 14.76 18.63 -13.37
C PRO A 93 15.05 17.28 -12.72
N SER A 94 14.37 16.26 -13.21
CA SER A 94 14.35 14.92 -12.64
C SER A 94 15.76 14.33 -12.46
N ASN A 95 15.91 13.54 -11.39
CA ASN A 95 17.08 12.76 -10.99
C ASN A 95 18.20 13.49 -10.23
N SER A 96 18.04 13.60 -8.92
CA SER A 96 19.12 13.32 -7.97
C SER A 96 18.52 12.87 -6.64
N GLY A 97 18.74 11.61 -6.27
CA GLY A 97 18.16 10.91 -5.12
C GLY A 97 18.67 11.38 -3.76
N HIS A 98 18.72 12.68 -3.51
CA HIS A 98 19.01 13.24 -2.20
C HIS A 98 17.84 14.12 -1.80
N ALA A 99 16.87 13.55 -1.09
CA ALA A 99 16.19 14.35 -0.09
C ALA A 99 17.29 14.90 0.82
N HIS A 100 17.63 16.18 0.68
CA HIS A 100 18.61 16.84 1.50
C HIS A 100 18.05 16.88 2.94
N LEU A 101 18.32 15.81 3.69
CA LEU A 101 18.42 15.93 5.14
C LEU A 101 19.57 16.92 5.34
N PRO A 102 19.34 18.10 5.94
CA PRO A 102 20.45 18.96 6.31
C PRO A 102 21.38 18.09 7.15
N ASP A 103 22.66 18.04 6.78
CA ASP A 103 23.66 17.25 7.47
C ASP A 103 23.46 17.45 8.97
N ALA A 104 23.15 16.36 9.68
CA ALA A 104 23.07 16.35 11.12
C ALA A 104 24.50 16.56 11.67
N LYS A 105 25.03 17.77 11.51
CA LYS A 105 26.27 18.18 12.13
C LYS A 105 25.99 18.20 13.62
N ALA A 106 26.66 17.27 14.30
CA ALA A 106 26.67 17.07 15.73
C ALA A 106 26.51 18.40 16.49
N ALA A 107 25.50 18.46 17.35
CA ALA A 107 25.50 19.38 18.47
C ALA A 107 26.70 19.00 19.36
N ASP A 108 27.71 19.87 19.34
CA ASP A 108 28.60 20.14 20.48
C ASP A 108 27.95 21.28 21.29
#